data_AF-A0ABD1I4K6-F1
#
_entry.id   AF-A0ABD1I4K6-F1
#
_cell.length_a   1.000
_cell.length_b   1.000
_cell.length_c   1.000
_cell.angle_alpha   90.00
_cell.angle_beta   90.00
_cell.angle_gamma   90.00
#
_symmetry.space_group_name_H-M   'P 1'
#
loop_
_entity.id
_entity.type
_entity.pdbx_description
1 polymer ?
#
loop_
_entity_poly.entity_id
_entity_poly.type
_entity_poly.pdbx_seq_one_letter_code
_entity_poly.pdbx_strand_id
1 'polypeptide(L)'
;MSIGECETECSKNCSCAAYANLFITNGDIGCLMWFGDLIDTKQVTAPDTDSKQSIYIRVPASELDFDKALEEEKEKKRPTKLIVISIVSGVLVSAVINGIVLLVARRKRQVKRNNGDLELPTIKMATIIQATNNFSMENMIGHGGFGPVYKGNMPSEEKMMLFYEYLHNKSLDHFVFDNSRSTLLTYYHGNRKGSSISPLRF
;
A
#
# COMPACT_ATOMS: atom_id res chain seq x y z
N MET A 1 -32.96 53.08 -18.23
CA MET A 1 -31.48 53.07 -18.28
C MET A 1 -30.96 51.65 -18.16
N SER A 2 -29.84 51.32 -18.80
CA SER A 2 -29.17 50.02 -18.67
C SER A 2 -28.20 49.99 -17.48
N ILE A 3 -27.74 48.79 -17.08
CA ILE A 3 -26.77 48.68 -15.99
C ILE A 3 -25.43 49.37 -16.32
N GLY A 4 -25.00 49.29 -17.57
CA GLY A 4 -23.78 49.97 -18.04
C GLY A 4 -23.91 51.49 -18.07
N GLU A 5 -25.12 52.03 -18.22
CA GLU A 5 -25.36 53.47 -18.07
C GLU A 5 -25.22 53.91 -16.61
N CYS A 6 -25.73 53.13 -15.65
CA CYS A 6 -25.52 53.42 -14.23
C CYS A 6 -24.04 53.30 -13.82
N GLU A 7 -23.32 52.34 -14.39
CA GLU A 7 -21.87 52.20 -14.22
C GLU A 7 -21.12 53.43 -14.73
N THR A 8 -21.47 53.88 -15.93
CA THR A 8 -20.86 55.06 -16.55
C THR A 8 -21.15 56.32 -15.72
N GLU A 9 -22.36 56.45 -15.19
CA GLU A 9 -22.73 57.60 -14.36
C GLU A 9 -22.04 57.59 -12.99
N CYS A 10 -21.97 56.44 -12.32
CA CYS A 10 -21.23 56.27 -11.07
C CYS A 10 -19.73 56.53 -11.27
N SER A 11 -19.16 56.09 -12.40
CA SER A 11 -17.74 56.27 -12.72
C SER A 11 -17.32 57.73 -12.90
N LYS A 12 -18.26 58.63 -13.22
CA LYS A 12 -17.99 60.08 -13.31
C LYS A 12 -17.77 60.73 -11.95
N ASN A 13 -18.15 60.08 -10.85
CA ASN A 13 -18.00 60.61 -9.50
C ASN A 13 -17.10 59.71 -8.65
N CYS A 14 -15.94 60.24 -8.21
CA CYS A 14 -15.00 59.51 -7.35
C CYS A 14 -15.58 59.12 -5.99
N SER A 15 -16.65 59.79 -5.53
CA SER A 15 -17.31 59.47 -4.26
C SER A 15 -18.35 58.35 -4.40
N CYS A 16 -18.69 57.92 -5.63
CA CYS A 16 -19.63 56.82 -5.83
C CYS A 16 -18.99 55.48 -5.42
N ALA A 17 -19.63 54.78 -4.48
CA ALA A 17 -19.16 53.52 -3.92
C ALA A 17 -19.94 52.31 -4.44
N ALA A 18 -21.22 52.49 -4.80
CA ALA A 18 -22.02 51.42 -5.39
C ALA A 18 -23.16 51.94 -6.25
N TYR A 19 -23.68 51.07 -7.12
CA TYR A 19 -24.89 51.33 -7.91
C TYR A 19 -25.75 50.08 -8.06
N ALA A 20 -27.03 50.27 -8.35
CA ALA A 20 -28.00 49.21 -8.62
C ALA A 20 -29.10 49.70 -9.57
N ASN A 21 -29.81 48.77 -10.20
CA ASN A 21 -30.98 49.09 -11.01
C ASN A 21 -32.22 49.24 -10.12
N LEU A 22 -33.00 50.31 -10.32
CA LEU A 22 -34.27 50.56 -9.66
C LEU A 22 -35.43 50.41 -10.66
N PHE A 23 -36.27 49.40 -10.43
CA PHE A 23 -37.52 49.21 -11.18
C PHE A 23 -38.65 49.97 -10.49
N ILE A 24 -39.10 51.07 -11.08
CA ILE A 24 -40.26 51.82 -10.61
C ILE A 24 -41.50 51.22 -11.30
N THR A 25 -42.59 51.05 -10.56
CA THR A 25 -43.86 50.42 -11.02
C THR A 25 -44.47 51.07 -12.27
N ASN A 26 -44.02 52.27 -12.64
CA ASN A 26 -44.51 53.04 -13.78
C ASN A 26 -43.74 52.78 -15.09
N GLY A 27 -42.85 51.79 -15.13
CA GLY A 27 -42.13 51.38 -16.35
C GLY A 27 -40.81 52.12 -16.59
N ASP A 28 -40.47 53.09 -15.74
CA ASP A 28 -39.18 53.78 -15.77
C ASP A 28 -38.12 52.98 -15.00
N ILE A 29 -37.00 52.72 -15.69
CA ILE A 29 -35.83 52.02 -15.17
C ILE A 29 -34.79 53.08 -14.79
N GLY A 30 -34.56 53.27 -13.49
CA GLY A 30 -33.63 54.25 -12.93
C GLY A 30 -32.38 53.64 -12.31
N CYS A 31 -31.43 54.49 -11.91
CA CYS A 31 -30.22 54.10 -11.18
C CYS A 31 -30.34 54.46 -9.70
N LEU A 32 -30.07 53.52 -8.82
CA LEU A 32 -29.83 53.77 -7.40
C LEU A 32 -28.33 53.82 -7.17
N MET A 33 -27.81 54.90 -6.57
CA MET A 33 -26.37 55.10 -6.35
C MET A 33 -26.09 55.46 -4.90
N TRP A 34 -24.99 54.93 -4.36
CA TRP A 34 -24.49 55.20 -3.02
C TRP A 34 -23.18 55.96 -3.08
N PHE A 35 -23.01 56.92 -2.19
CA PHE A 35 -21.82 57.75 -2.07
C PHE A 35 -21.18 57.57 -0.70
N GLY A 36 -19.84 57.46 -0.67
CA GLY A 36 -19.09 57.19 0.56
C GLY A 36 -19.19 55.73 1.04
N ASP A 37 -19.01 55.50 2.33
CA ASP A 37 -18.92 54.15 2.88
C ASP A 37 -20.28 53.42 2.94
N LEU A 38 -20.29 52.15 2.56
CA LEU A 38 -21.47 51.29 2.65
C LEU A 38 -21.61 50.74 4.08
N ILE A 39 -22.53 51.34 4.85
CA ILE A 39 -22.89 50.87 6.20
C ILE A 39 -24.06 49.88 6.14
N ASP A 40 -24.13 48.98 7.11
CA ASP A 40 -25.22 48.01 7.30
C ASP A 40 -25.49 47.04 6.13
N THR A 41 -24.46 46.71 5.34
CA THR A 41 -24.57 45.67 4.31
C THR A 41 -24.38 44.27 4.91
N LYS A 42 -25.27 43.33 4.56
CA LYS A 42 -25.18 41.92 4.99
C LYS A 42 -25.30 41.00 3.78
N GLN A 43 -24.35 40.07 3.66
CA GLN A 43 -24.43 39.03 2.63
C GLN A 43 -25.58 38.06 2.96
N VAL A 44 -26.55 37.96 2.04
CA VAL A 44 -27.67 37.03 2.16
C VAL A 44 -27.34 35.77 1.37
N THR A 45 -27.08 34.67 2.07
CA THR A 45 -26.77 33.35 1.48
C THR A 45 -27.99 32.43 1.43
N ALA A 46 -29.20 32.94 1.68
CA ALA A 46 -30.41 32.12 1.76
C ALA A 46 -31.03 31.86 0.36
N PRO A 47 -31.45 30.61 0.08
CA PRO A 47 -32.09 30.25 -1.15
C PRO A 47 -33.62 30.42 -1.04
N ASP A 48 -34.11 31.65 -0.85
CA ASP A 48 -35.56 31.89 -0.91
C ASP A 48 -35.87 33.16 -1.74
N THR A 49 -36.46 32.86 -2.90
CA THR A 49 -37.61 33.50 -3.59
C THR A 49 -37.69 35.03 -3.76
N ASP A 50 -37.65 35.41 -5.05
CA ASP A 50 -38.38 36.49 -5.74
C ASP A 50 -37.93 37.95 -5.75
N SER A 51 -36.80 38.34 -5.16
CA SER A 51 -36.14 39.59 -5.58
C SER A 51 -34.67 39.67 -5.19
N LYS A 52 -33.82 38.93 -5.91
CA LYS A 52 -32.38 39.20 -5.87
C LYS A 52 -32.10 40.53 -6.57
N GLN A 53 -32.11 41.63 -5.82
CA GLN A 53 -31.59 42.91 -6.29
C GLN A 53 -30.06 42.88 -6.18
N SER A 54 -29.38 42.89 -7.33
CA SER A 54 -27.92 42.96 -7.39
C SER A 54 -27.44 44.39 -7.14
N ILE A 55 -26.55 44.54 -6.15
CA ILE A 55 -25.78 45.77 -5.91
C ILE A 55 -24.37 45.59 -6.49
N TYR A 56 -23.87 46.60 -7.20
CA TYR A 56 -22.54 46.61 -7.81
C TYR A 56 -21.65 47.56 -7.01
N ILE A 57 -20.57 47.04 -6.43
CA ILE A 57 -19.67 47.79 -5.56
C ILE A 57 -18.39 48.15 -6.32
N ARG A 58 -17.95 49.39 -6.20
CA ARG A 58 -16.69 49.88 -6.77
C ARG A 58 -15.52 49.37 -5.93
N VAL A 59 -14.67 48.55 -6.54
CA VAL A 59 -13.46 48.00 -5.92
C VAL A 59 -12.22 48.38 -6.73
N PRO A 60 -11.02 48.44 -6.13
CA PRO A 60 -9.78 48.66 -6.86
C PRO A 60 -9.49 47.49 -7.82
N ALA A 61 -8.88 47.78 -8.96
CA ALA A 61 -8.56 46.77 -9.98
C ALA A 61 -7.71 45.59 -9.44
N SER A 62 -6.85 45.85 -8.46
CA SER A 62 -6.03 44.83 -7.79
C SER A 62 -6.84 43.76 -7.03
N GLU A 63 -8.05 44.09 -6.56
CA GLU A 63 -8.93 43.13 -5.88
C GLU A 63 -9.72 42.27 -6.88
N LEU A 64 -10.04 42.81 -8.06
CA LEU A 64 -10.70 42.05 -9.13
C LEU A 64 -9.80 40.95 -9.72
N ASP A 65 -8.49 41.17 -9.75
CA ASP A 65 -7.54 40.17 -10.25
C ASP A 65 -7.34 39.02 -9.25
N PHE A 66 -7.54 39.26 -7.95
CA PHE A 66 -7.51 38.22 -6.93
C PHE A 66 -8.68 37.24 -7.07
N ASP A 67 -9.88 37.74 -7.36
CA ASP A 67 -11.05 36.90 -7.62
C ASP A 67 -10.93 36.13 -8.95
N LYS A 68 -10.36 36.73 -10.00
CA LYS A 68 -10.08 35.99 -11.26
C LYS A 68 -9.09 34.84 -11.04
N ALA A 69 -8.06 35.04 -10.21
CA ALA A 69 -7.13 33.98 -9.85
C ALA A 69 -7.79 32.83 -9.06
N LEU A 70 -8.89 33.11 -8.33
CA LEU A 70 -9.69 32.11 -7.63
C LEU A 70 -10.78 31.47 -8.51
N GLU A 71 -11.30 32.19 -9.50
CA GLU A 71 -12.31 31.73 -10.47
C GLU A 71 -11.71 30.89 -11.61
N GLU A 72 -10.44 31.11 -11.99
CA GLU A 72 -9.73 30.23 -12.94
C GLU A 72 -9.63 28.77 -12.44
N GLU A 73 -9.75 28.53 -11.14
CA GLU A 73 -9.82 27.17 -10.56
C GLU A 73 -11.25 26.55 -10.62
N LYS A 74 -12.32 27.32 -10.90
CA LYS A 74 -13.72 26.85 -10.84
C LYS A 74 -14.42 26.62 -12.18
N GLU A 75 -13.90 27.12 -13.30
CA GLU A 75 -14.45 26.83 -14.65
C GLU A 75 -13.82 25.58 -15.32
N LYS A 76 -13.24 24.65 -14.56
CA LYS A 76 -13.31 23.24 -14.99
C LYS A 76 -14.72 22.77 -14.75
N LYS A 77 -15.59 22.92 -15.76
CA LYS A 77 -16.76 22.03 -15.93
C LYS A 77 -16.27 20.62 -15.67
N ARG A 78 -16.48 20.09 -14.46
CA ARG A 78 -16.24 18.68 -14.18
C ARG A 78 -17.16 17.97 -15.15
N PRO A 79 -16.65 17.31 -16.21
CA PRO A 79 -17.55 16.55 -17.04
C PRO A 79 -18.06 15.46 -16.12
N THR A 80 -19.36 15.40 -15.89
CA THR A 80 -20.01 14.32 -15.12
C THR A 80 -19.53 12.94 -15.61
N LYS A 81 -19.09 12.85 -16.87
CA LYS A 81 -18.40 11.72 -17.50
C LYS A 81 -17.09 11.29 -16.81
N LEU A 82 -16.26 12.19 -16.28
CA LEU A 82 -14.99 11.82 -15.60
C LEU A 82 -15.23 11.19 -14.22
N ILE A 83 -16.29 11.58 -13.51
CA ILE A 83 -16.64 10.97 -12.21
C ILE A 83 -17.11 9.53 -12.42
N VAL A 84 -17.94 9.28 -13.44
CA VAL A 84 -18.43 7.93 -13.77
C VAL A 84 -17.29 6.98 -14.19
N ILE A 85 -16.34 7.46 -15.00
CA ILE A 85 -15.17 6.65 -15.42
C ILE A 85 -14.30 6.25 -14.22
N SER A 86 -14.13 7.15 -13.24
CA SER A 86 -13.38 6.86 -12.01
C SER A 86 -14.06 5.81 -11.12
N ILE A 87 -15.39 5.75 -11.09
CA ILE A 87 -16.13 4.76 -10.30
C ILE A 87 -16.04 3.39 -10.96
N VAL A 88 -16.25 3.33 -12.28
CA VAL A 88 -16.17 2.07 -13.05
C VAL A 88 -14.77 1.47 -12.99
N SER A 89 -13.72 2.29 -13.09
CA SER A 89 -12.33 1.81 -12.98
C SER A 89 -12.02 1.29 -11.57
N GLY A 90 -12.49 1.96 -10.51
CA GLY A 90 -12.33 1.50 -9.13
C GLY A 90 -13.02 0.15 -8.86
N VAL A 91 -14.23 -0.03 -9.37
CA VAL A 91 -14.97 -1.30 -9.24
C VAL A 91 -14.26 -2.43 -9.98
N LEU A 92 -13.75 -2.19 -11.19
CA LEU A 92 -12.99 -3.20 -11.94
C LEU A 92 -11.69 -3.59 -11.21
N VAL A 93 -10.92 -2.61 -10.73
CA VAL A 93 -9.65 -2.88 -10.01
C VAL A 93 -9.91 -3.65 -8.72
N SER A 94 -10.92 -3.25 -7.94
CA SER A 94 -11.28 -3.95 -6.70
C SER A 94 -11.76 -5.39 -6.95
N ALA A 95 -12.52 -5.64 -8.02
CA ALA A 95 -12.94 -6.99 -8.40
C ALA A 95 -11.74 -7.86 -8.80
N VAL A 96 -10.77 -7.32 -9.53
CA VAL A 96 -9.53 -8.02 -9.91
C VAL A 96 -8.70 -8.36 -8.67
N ILE A 97 -8.49 -7.41 -7.75
CA ILE A 97 -7.74 -7.64 -6.51
C ILE A 97 -8.41 -8.72 -5.66
N ASN A 98 -9.72 -8.61 -5.44
CA ASN A 98 -10.47 -9.63 -4.70
C ASN A 98 -10.41 -11.00 -5.40
N GLY A 99 -10.49 -11.05 -6.73
CA GLY A 99 -10.30 -12.26 -7.51
C GLY A 99 -8.92 -12.90 -7.31
N ILE A 100 -7.85 -12.12 -7.38
CA ILE A 100 -6.47 -12.60 -7.14
C ILE A 100 -6.32 -13.12 -5.71
N VAL A 101 -6.82 -12.38 -4.71
CA VAL A 101 -6.78 -12.80 -3.30
C VAL A 101 -7.53 -14.12 -3.11
N LEU A 102 -8.72 -14.28 -3.70
CA LEU A 102 -9.50 -15.51 -3.64
C LEU A 102 -8.78 -16.67 -4.36
N LEU A 103 -8.14 -16.43 -5.52
CA LEU A 103 -7.36 -17.44 -6.23
C LEU A 103 -6.13 -17.88 -5.43
N VAL A 104 -5.39 -16.94 -4.82
CA VAL A 104 -4.26 -17.23 -3.95
C VAL A 104 -4.71 -17.96 -2.69
N ALA A 105 -5.84 -17.56 -2.07
CA ALA A 105 -6.40 -18.25 -0.92
C ALA A 105 -6.84 -19.69 -1.27
N ARG A 106 -7.46 -19.90 -2.45
CA ARG A 106 -7.79 -21.23 -2.97
C ARG A 106 -6.55 -22.07 -3.25
N ARG A 107 -5.50 -21.48 -3.82
CA ARG A 107 -4.20 -22.12 -3.99
C ARG A 107 -3.56 -22.46 -2.65
N LYS A 108 -3.60 -21.57 -1.65
CA LYS A 108 -3.12 -21.86 -0.29
C LYS A 108 -3.92 -22.97 0.39
N ARG A 109 -5.23 -23.08 0.13
CA ARG A 109 -6.02 -24.22 0.62
C ARG A 109 -5.65 -25.53 -0.08
N GLN A 110 -5.38 -25.50 -1.39
CA GLN A 110 -4.89 -26.66 -2.14
C GLN A 110 -3.46 -27.03 -1.75
N VAL A 111 -2.57 -26.06 -1.53
CA VAL A 111 -1.22 -26.28 -0.97
C VAL A 111 -1.35 -26.79 0.46
N LYS A 112 -2.20 -26.25 1.33
CA LYS A 112 -2.42 -26.83 2.67
C LYS A 112 -3.04 -28.23 2.63
N ARG A 113 -3.79 -28.57 1.57
CA ARG A 113 -4.34 -29.91 1.32
C ARG A 113 -3.33 -30.89 0.70
N ASN A 114 -2.39 -30.41 -0.11
CA ASN A 114 -1.27 -31.19 -0.68
C ASN A 114 -0.03 -31.22 0.23
N ASN A 115 0.09 -30.26 1.13
CA ASN A 115 1.14 -30.14 2.14
C ASN A 115 0.64 -30.63 3.50
N GLY A 116 -0.46 -31.40 3.49
CA GLY A 116 -0.85 -32.28 4.57
C GLY A 116 0.12 -33.45 4.77
N ASP A 117 1.10 -33.63 3.88
CA ASP A 117 2.10 -34.70 3.96
C ASP A 117 3.56 -34.24 3.72
N LEU A 118 3.90 -32.97 3.98
CA LEU A 118 5.29 -32.62 4.31
C LEU A 118 5.36 -32.22 5.78
N GLU A 119 5.08 -33.19 6.64
CA GLU A 119 5.64 -33.19 7.98
C GLU A 119 7.15 -33.34 7.82
N LEU A 120 7.92 -32.27 8.08
CA LEU A 120 9.31 -32.48 8.45
C LEU A 120 9.28 -33.45 9.64
N PRO A 121 9.99 -34.59 9.59
CA PRO A 121 10.02 -35.53 10.70
C PRO A 121 10.44 -34.79 11.97
N THR A 122 9.49 -34.58 12.88
CA THR A 122 9.76 -33.84 14.12
C THR A 122 10.38 -34.83 15.10
N ILE A 123 11.70 -34.98 15.01
CA ILE A 123 12.46 -35.83 15.93
C ILE A 123 12.56 -35.11 17.28
N LYS A 124 12.08 -35.76 18.35
CA LYS A 124 12.18 -35.23 19.71
C LYS A 124 13.64 -35.22 20.16
N MET A 125 14.04 -34.18 20.90
CA MET A 125 15.40 -34.09 21.46
C MET A 125 15.78 -35.32 22.31
N ALA A 126 14.83 -35.89 23.06
CA ALA A 126 15.03 -37.12 23.82
C ALA A 126 15.49 -38.30 22.94
N THR A 127 14.95 -38.40 21.73
CA THR A 127 15.34 -39.44 20.76
C THR A 127 16.74 -39.19 20.22
N ILE A 128 17.13 -37.92 20.00
CA ILE A 128 18.49 -37.55 19.58
C ILE A 128 19.50 -37.93 20.67
N ILE A 129 19.22 -37.55 21.92
CA ILE A 129 20.06 -37.87 23.09
C ILE A 129 20.22 -39.39 23.22
N GLN A 130 19.12 -40.14 23.07
CA GLN A 130 19.17 -41.60 23.14
C GLN A 130 19.99 -42.19 21.97
N ALA A 131 19.76 -41.72 20.74
CA ALA A 131 20.42 -42.21 19.54
C ALA A 131 21.94 -41.95 19.56
N THR A 132 22.38 -40.84 20.14
CA THR A 132 23.80 -40.47 20.25
C THR A 132 24.46 -40.94 21.54
N ASN A 133 23.74 -41.68 22.40
CA ASN A 133 24.18 -42.05 23.75
C ASN A 133 24.69 -40.82 24.55
N ASN A 134 23.81 -39.83 24.68
CA ASN A 134 24.08 -38.53 25.31
C ASN A 134 25.30 -37.82 24.70
N PHE A 135 25.42 -37.84 23.37
CA PHE A 135 26.55 -37.26 22.63
C PHE A 135 27.92 -37.78 23.09
N SER A 136 28.01 -39.09 23.35
CA SER A 136 29.26 -39.76 23.73
C SER A 136 30.35 -39.60 22.66
N MET A 137 31.61 -39.49 23.10
CA MET A 137 32.78 -39.42 22.23
C MET A 137 32.93 -40.67 21.34
N GLU A 138 32.44 -41.83 21.77
CA GLU A 138 32.43 -43.07 20.97
C GLU A 138 31.56 -42.96 19.70
N ASN A 139 30.61 -42.03 19.73
CA ASN A 139 29.73 -41.71 18.62
C ASN A 139 30.20 -40.48 17.84
N MET A 140 31.31 -39.83 18.21
CA MET A 140 31.88 -38.74 17.44
C MET A 140 32.60 -39.29 16.20
N ILE A 141 32.22 -38.78 15.03
CA ILE A 141 32.83 -39.14 13.74
C ILE A 141 34.00 -38.20 13.42
N GLY A 142 33.92 -36.94 13.86
CA GLY A 142 34.99 -35.95 13.72
C GLY A 142 34.61 -34.59 14.29
N HIS A 143 35.57 -33.67 14.27
CA HIS A 143 35.40 -32.27 14.66
C HIS A 143 36.19 -31.35 13.72
N GLY A 144 35.70 -30.12 13.49
CA GLY A 144 36.38 -29.14 12.65
C GLY A 144 35.72 -27.75 12.73
N GLY A 145 35.92 -26.92 11.70
CA GLY A 145 35.27 -25.59 11.60
C GLY A 145 33.73 -25.65 11.49
N PHE A 146 33.18 -26.85 11.42
CA PHE A 146 31.76 -27.17 11.40
C PHE A 146 31.20 -27.59 12.77
N GLY A 147 32.05 -27.63 13.81
CA GLY A 147 31.70 -28.23 15.10
C GLY A 147 31.92 -29.75 15.15
N PRO A 148 31.51 -30.40 16.24
CA PRO A 148 31.54 -31.85 16.38
C PRO A 148 30.41 -32.51 15.58
N VAL A 149 30.71 -33.66 14.97
CA VAL A 149 29.76 -34.46 14.19
C VAL A 149 29.63 -35.82 14.85
N TYR A 150 28.40 -36.24 15.13
CA TYR A 150 28.09 -37.51 15.79
C TYR A 150 27.29 -38.44 14.87
N LYS A 151 27.53 -39.75 14.97
CA LYS A 151 26.60 -40.78 14.48
C LYS A 151 25.58 -41.06 15.58
N GLY A 152 24.32 -41.26 15.21
CA GLY A 152 23.33 -41.80 16.12
C GLY A 152 22.52 -42.91 15.46
N ASN A 153 22.20 -43.94 16.25
CA ASN A 153 21.40 -45.07 15.81
C ASN A 153 19.93 -44.81 16.16
N MET A 154 19.08 -44.68 15.14
CA MET A 154 17.66 -44.38 15.36
C MET A 154 16.90 -45.66 15.74
N PRO A 155 16.13 -45.66 16.84
CA PRO A 155 15.44 -46.86 17.31
C PRO A 155 14.35 -47.37 16.36
N SER A 156 13.86 -46.56 15.41
CA SER A 156 12.71 -46.89 14.58
C SER A 156 13.03 -47.48 13.20
N GLU A 157 14.29 -47.43 12.70
CA GLU A 157 14.55 -47.74 11.28
C GLU A 157 15.90 -48.42 10.94
N GLU A 158 16.72 -48.90 11.90
CA GLU A 158 18.09 -49.44 11.64
C GLU A 158 19.00 -48.49 10.80
N LYS A 159 18.63 -47.21 10.68
CA LYS A 159 19.37 -46.20 9.94
C LYS A 159 20.27 -45.41 10.87
N MET A 160 21.51 -45.21 10.43
CA MET A 160 22.44 -44.30 11.06
C MET A 160 22.17 -42.87 10.57
N MET A 161 21.99 -41.93 11.50
CA MET A 161 21.88 -40.50 11.20
C MET A 161 23.11 -39.73 11.65
N LEU A 162 23.43 -38.66 10.93
CA LEU A 162 24.46 -37.69 11.29
C LEU A 162 23.83 -36.54 12.07
N PHE A 163 24.33 -36.29 13.27
CA PHE A 163 23.93 -35.18 14.12
C PHE A 163 25.09 -34.18 14.20
N TYR A 164 24.83 -32.94 13.82
CA TYR A 164 25.76 -31.83 13.89
C TYR A 164 25.01 -30.55 14.20
N GLU A 165 25.71 -29.57 14.76
CA GLU A 165 25.13 -28.26 15.03
C GLU A 165 24.92 -27.50 13.72
N TYR A 166 23.73 -26.92 13.57
CA TYR A 166 23.46 -26.06 12.43
C TYR A 166 24.16 -24.71 12.62
N LEU A 167 25.20 -24.47 11.83
CA LEU A 167 25.89 -23.18 11.81
C LEU A 167 25.28 -22.26 10.76
N HIS A 168 25.11 -20.97 11.10
CA HIS A 168 24.54 -19.95 10.22
C HIS A 168 25.24 -19.80 8.86
N ASN A 169 26.54 -20.13 8.81
CA ASN A 169 27.34 -20.10 7.59
C ASN A 169 27.13 -21.32 6.68
N LYS A 170 26.23 -22.26 7.03
CA LYS A 170 25.89 -23.47 6.26
C LYS A 170 27.11 -24.29 5.86
N SER A 171 28.13 -24.28 6.71
CA SER A 171 29.45 -24.75 6.36
C SER A 171 29.40 -26.25 6.01
N LEU A 172 28.77 -27.09 6.85
CA LEU A 172 28.75 -28.55 6.61
C LEU A 172 27.72 -28.92 5.54
N ASP A 173 26.60 -28.20 5.48
CA ASP A 173 25.57 -28.37 4.47
C ASP A 173 26.14 -28.27 3.04
N HIS A 174 27.10 -27.37 2.80
CA HIS A 174 27.77 -27.26 1.51
C HIS A 174 28.51 -28.54 1.10
N PHE A 175 28.98 -29.37 2.05
CA PHE A 175 29.67 -30.62 1.69
C PHE A 175 28.71 -31.80 1.61
N VAL A 176 27.67 -31.80 2.44
CA VAL A 176 26.70 -32.91 2.53
C VAL A 176 25.67 -32.85 1.39
N PHE A 177 25.19 -31.65 1.03
CA PHE A 177 24.08 -31.47 0.08
C PHE A 177 24.49 -30.91 -1.29
N ASP A 178 25.78 -30.66 -1.51
CA ASP A 178 26.30 -30.33 -2.84
C ASP A 178 26.45 -31.60 -3.68
N ASN A 179 25.63 -31.71 -4.74
CA ASN A 179 25.62 -32.85 -5.67
C ASN A 179 26.98 -33.15 -6.34
N SER A 180 27.91 -32.21 -6.37
CA SER A 180 29.25 -32.40 -6.93
C SER A 180 30.26 -32.91 -5.90
N ARG A 181 30.00 -32.71 -4.60
CA ARG A 181 30.90 -33.04 -3.49
C ARG A 181 30.38 -34.15 -2.58
N SER A 182 29.10 -34.51 -2.67
CA SER A 182 28.47 -35.56 -1.86
C SER A 182 29.09 -36.95 -2.06
N THR A 183 29.78 -37.18 -3.18
CA THR A 183 30.50 -38.42 -3.50
C THR A 183 31.90 -38.52 -2.88
N LEU A 184 32.45 -37.43 -2.32
CA LEU A 184 33.80 -37.38 -1.74
C LEU A 184 33.84 -37.69 -0.23
N LEU A 185 32.70 -37.96 0.41
CA LEU A 185 32.64 -38.33 1.83
C LEU A 185 32.96 -39.83 2.01
N THR A 186 34.21 -40.21 1.74
CA THR A 186 34.77 -41.51 2.15
C THR A 186 35.18 -41.42 3.62
N TYR A 187 34.41 -42.05 4.51
CA TYR A 187 34.79 -42.17 5.92
C TYR A 187 35.75 -43.34 6.13
N TYR A 188 36.81 -43.11 6.90
CA TYR A 188 37.73 -44.14 7.38
C TYR A 188 37.36 -44.52 8.81
N HIS A 189 36.66 -45.65 8.97
CA HIS A 189 36.60 -46.31 10.27
C HIS A 189 37.93 -47.01 10.52
N GLY A 190 38.50 -46.84 11.71
CA GLY A 190 39.65 -47.61 12.16
C GLY A 190 39.48 -49.10 11.81
N ASN A 191 40.43 -49.60 11.02
CA ASN A 191 40.74 -50.99 10.69
C ASN A 191 39.75 -51.88 9.91
N ARG A 192 38.74 -51.37 9.21
CA ARG A 192 38.12 -52.12 8.08
C ARG A 192 37.77 -51.20 6.91
N LYS A 193 38.33 -51.49 5.73
CA LYS A 193 37.99 -50.79 4.48
C LYS A 193 36.56 -51.11 4.06
N GLY A 194 35.84 -50.08 3.65
CA GLY A 194 34.78 -50.20 2.64
C GLY A 194 33.35 -50.09 3.17
N SER A 195 32.85 -48.87 3.33
CA SER A 195 31.42 -48.59 3.21
C SER A 195 31.25 -47.19 2.66
N SER A 196 30.71 -47.10 1.43
CA SER A 196 30.36 -45.85 0.80
C SER A 196 29.07 -45.33 1.44
N ILE A 197 29.07 -44.09 1.95
CA ILE A 197 27.83 -43.44 2.37
C ILE A 197 27.06 -43.15 1.09
N SER A 198 25.94 -43.83 0.92
CA SER A 198 25.04 -43.54 -0.18
C SER A 198 24.46 -42.13 0.05
N PRO A 199 24.41 -41.26 -0.97
CA PRO A 199 23.86 -39.93 -0.81
C PRO A 199 22.40 -40.05 -0.31
N LEU A 200 22.07 -39.32 0.75
CA LEU A 200 20.68 -39.13 1.18
C LEU A 200 19.95 -38.35 0.08
N ARG A 201 19.33 -39.08 -0.85
CA ARG A 201 18.34 -38.52 -1.76
C ARG A 201 17.05 -38.30 -0.97
N PHE A 202 16.64 -37.05 -0.86
CA PHE A 202 15.25 -36.68 -0.63
C PHE A 202 14.52 -36.60 -1.97
#